data_AF-W9HG92-F1
#
_entry.id   AF-W9HG92-F1
#
_cell.length_a   1.000
_cell.length_b   1.000
_cell.length_c   1.000
_cell.angle_alpha   90.00
_cell.angle_beta   90.00
_cell.angle_gamma   90.00
#
_symmetry.space_group_name_H-M   'P 1'
#
loop_
_entity.id
_entity.type
_entity.pdbx_description
1 polymer ?
#
loop_
_entity_poly.entity_id
_entity_poly.type
_entity_poly.pdbx_seq_one_letter_code
_entity_poly.pdbx_strand_id
1 'polypeptide(L)'
;MGPYLLMKLSLLGLALINPVQSNDGCQPATWKASVMDVGGINWRLSTLTGSQIDDNTCALILKKYHITIDTFYDLNHRLNNDCKTIQPNIKYCVEGFPEPLRAYNGLCGPDNGNATCVGTDKQYCNKNTWTCGDTLYVPEYSG
;
A
#
# COMPACT_ATOMS: atom_id res chain seq x y z
N MET A 1 -18.61 61.27 -0.85
CA MET A 1 -18.19 59.99 -0.22
C MET A 1 -18.81 58.85 -1.01
N GLY A 2 -18.00 57.88 -1.47
CA GLY A 2 -18.47 56.69 -2.22
C GLY A 2 -17.91 56.59 -3.65
N PRO A 3 -16.81 55.84 -3.89
CA PRO A 3 -16.11 55.81 -5.17
C PRO A 3 -16.54 54.69 -6.13
N TYR A 4 -16.38 55.00 -7.43
CA TYR A 4 -15.95 54.18 -8.56
C TYR A 4 -16.39 52.71 -8.70
N LEU A 5 -17.20 52.52 -9.74
CA LEU A 5 -17.49 51.30 -10.48
C LEU A 5 -16.19 50.56 -10.86
N LEU A 6 -15.95 49.38 -10.26
CA LEU A 6 -14.90 48.45 -10.67
C LEU A 6 -15.57 47.18 -11.21
N MET A 7 -15.50 46.99 -12.53
CA MET A 7 -15.65 45.69 -13.16
C MET A 7 -14.64 44.73 -12.53
N LYS A 8 -15.10 43.70 -11.82
CA LYS A 8 -14.29 42.54 -11.51
C LYS A 8 -14.73 41.39 -12.41
N LEU A 9 -13.94 41.14 -13.45
CA LEU A 9 -13.88 39.82 -14.08
C LEU A 9 -13.67 38.80 -12.97
N SER A 10 -14.62 37.89 -12.77
CA SER A 10 -14.39 36.71 -11.94
C SER A 10 -14.33 35.49 -12.85
N LEU A 11 -13.10 35.13 -13.23
CA LEU A 11 -12.77 33.79 -13.70
C LEU A 11 -12.93 32.82 -12.54
N LEU A 12 -14.09 32.19 -12.40
CA LEU A 12 -14.26 31.05 -11.49
C LEU A 12 -15.08 29.95 -12.18
N GLY A 13 -14.65 29.57 -13.37
CA GLY A 13 -14.81 28.20 -13.86
C GLY A 13 -13.61 27.37 -13.42
N LEU A 14 -13.34 27.31 -12.12
CA LEU A 14 -12.47 26.28 -11.57
C LEU A 14 -13.23 24.98 -11.73
N ALA A 15 -13.03 24.31 -12.87
CA ALA A 15 -13.17 22.87 -12.91
C ALA A 15 -12.39 22.37 -11.68
N LEU A 16 -13.08 21.74 -10.74
CA LEU A 16 -12.45 20.92 -9.74
C LEU A 16 -11.81 19.79 -10.53
N ILE A 17 -10.62 20.04 -11.08
CA ILE A 17 -9.64 19.01 -11.34
C ILE A 17 -9.45 18.37 -9.98
N ASN A 18 -10.20 17.29 -9.73
CA ASN A 18 -9.87 16.37 -8.66
C ASN A 18 -8.39 16.09 -8.84
N PRO A 19 -7.53 16.45 -7.87
CA PRO A 19 -6.11 16.24 -8.02
C PRO A 19 -5.93 14.78 -8.39
N VAL A 20 -5.24 14.55 -9.51
CA VAL A 20 -4.70 13.25 -9.92
C VAL A 20 -4.32 12.51 -8.63
N GLN A 21 -5.09 11.46 -8.36
CA GLN A 21 -5.14 10.77 -7.09
C GLN A 21 -3.73 10.34 -6.70
N SER A 22 -3.21 11.01 -5.68
CA SER A 22 -1.98 10.79 -4.94
C SER A 22 -1.40 9.37 -5.01
N ASN A 23 -0.15 9.29 -5.48
CA ASN A 23 0.87 8.25 -5.29
C ASN A 23 0.36 6.87 -4.84
N ASP A 24 0.16 6.06 -5.85
CA ASP A 24 -0.49 4.77 -5.92
C ASP A 24 0.24 3.65 -5.14
N GLY A 25 -0.36 3.26 -4.01
CA GLY A 25 -0.11 2.00 -3.30
C GLY A 25 -1.40 1.28 -2.91
N CYS A 26 -2.48 1.50 -3.68
CA CYS A 26 -3.76 0.78 -3.65
C CYS A 26 -4.29 0.33 -2.26
N GLN A 27 -4.93 1.15 -1.43
CA GLN A 27 -4.97 2.60 -1.18
C GLN A 27 -5.79 2.75 0.11
N PRO A 28 -5.45 3.68 1.00
CA PRO A 28 -6.42 4.21 1.94
C PRO A 28 -6.79 5.66 1.61
N ALA A 29 -8.07 6.01 1.79
CA ALA A 29 -8.53 7.40 1.74
C ALA A 29 -8.32 8.14 3.09
N THR A 30 -7.96 7.43 4.16
CA THR A 30 -7.87 7.95 5.54
C THR A 30 -6.60 7.55 6.31
N TRP A 31 -5.79 6.60 5.83
CA TRP A 31 -4.50 6.30 6.47
C TRP A 31 -3.51 7.35 6.01
N LYS A 32 -3.11 8.22 6.95
CA LYS A 32 -1.83 8.90 6.82
C LYS A 32 -0.77 7.83 6.64
N ALA A 33 0.16 8.03 5.71
CA ALA A 33 1.38 7.23 5.61
C ALA A 33 2.23 7.44 6.88
N SER A 34 1.79 6.86 8.00
CA SER A 34 2.66 6.49 9.11
C SER A 34 3.36 5.18 8.74
N VAL A 35 4.39 4.82 9.49
CA VAL A 35 4.88 3.44 9.55
C VAL A 35 3.64 2.53 9.60
N MET A 36 3.52 1.61 8.65
CA MET A 36 2.39 0.70 8.59
C MET A 36 2.32 -0.08 9.91
N ASP A 37 1.14 -0.11 10.53
CA ASP A 37 0.95 -0.83 11.77
C ASP A 37 1.26 -2.32 11.55
N VAL A 38 1.83 -2.96 12.56
CA VAL A 38 2.08 -4.41 12.54
C VAL A 38 0.75 -5.14 12.28
N GLY A 39 0.76 -6.04 11.31
CA GLY A 39 -0.45 -6.75 10.86
C GLY A 39 -1.28 -5.99 9.83
N GLY A 40 -1.01 -4.71 9.57
CA GLY A 40 -1.59 -3.99 8.43
C GLY A 40 -1.16 -4.60 7.09
N ILE A 41 -1.92 -4.42 6.02
CA ILE A 41 -1.61 -5.08 4.74
C ILE A 41 -0.47 -4.36 4.03
N ASN A 42 0.68 -5.03 3.89
CA ASN A 42 1.76 -4.61 3.02
C ASN A 42 1.50 -5.04 1.58
N TRP A 43 1.05 -4.09 0.75
CA TRP A 43 0.77 -4.35 -0.66
C TRP A 43 2.05 -4.55 -1.49
N ARG A 44 1.99 -5.49 -2.41
CA ARG A 44 3.11 -5.91 -3.26
C ARG A 44 2.83 -5.73 -4.74
N LEU A 45 1.62 -6.05 -5.17
CA LEU A 45 1.22 -5.98 -6.57
C LEU A 45 -0.15 -5.35 -6.71
N SER A 46 -0.29 -4.55 -7.77
CA SER A 46 -1.57 -3.97 -8.17
C SER A 46 -1.80 -4.11 -9.66
N THR A 47 -3.06 -4.02 -10.06
CA THR A 47 -3.50 -3.99 -11.45
C THR A 47 -4.27 -2.73 -11.73
N LEU A 48 -4.00 -2.07 -12.86
CA LEU A 48 -4.77 -0.93 -13.33
C LEU A 48 -5.93 -1.44 -14.20
N THR A 49 -7.16 -1.07 -13.88
CA THR A 49 -8.31 -1.29 -14.78
C THR A 49 -8.21 -0.37 -15.99
N GLY A 50 -8.68 -0.83 -17.16
CA GLY A 50 -8.76 0.01 -18.35
C GLY A 50 -9.84 1.09 -18.27
N SER A 51 -9.98 1.86 -19.35
CA SER A 51 -11.01 2.89 -19.52
C SER A 51 -12.41 2.31 -19.75
N GLN A 52 -12.49 1.07 -20.21
CA GLN A 52 -13.73 0.31 -20.34
C GLN A 52 -13.70 -0.83 -19.32
N ILE A 53 -14.77 -0.92 -18.53
CA ILE A 53 -15.01 -2.00 -17.58
C ILE A 53 -16.43 -2.54 -17.80
N ASP A 54 -16.63 -3.76 -17.37
CA ASP A 54 -17.91 -4.46 -17.39
C ASP A 54 -18.05 -5.31 -16.12
N ASP A 55 -19.20 -5.98 -15.98
CA ASP A 55 -19.48 -6.85 -14.85
C ASP A 55 -18.49 -8.03 -14.72
N ASN A 56 -17.77 -8.37 -15.80
CA ASN A 56 -16.78 -9.45 -15.81
C ASN A 56 -15.38 -8.99 -15.35
N THR A 57 -15.13 -7.68 -15.31
CA THR A 57 -13.80 -7.13 -15.04
C THR A 57 -13.22 -7.63 -13.72
N CYS A 58 -14.04 -7.72 -12.67
CA CYS A 58 -13.63 -8.29 -11.39
C CYS A 58 -13.18 -9.76 -11.56
N ALA A 59 -14.00 -10.60 -12.18
CA ALA A 59 -13.70 -12.02 -12.40
C ALA A 59 -12.44 -12.22 -13.27
N LEU A 60 -12.21 -11.35 -14.25
CA LEU A 60 -10.99 -11.36 -15.07
C LEU A 60 -9.74 -11.03 -14.25
N ILE A 61 -9.83 -10.07 -13.32
CA ILE A 61 -8.73 -9.77 -12.38
C ILE A 61 -8.45 -10.98 -11.50
N LEU A 62 -9.48 -11.55 -10.86
CA LEU A 62 -9.33 -12.72 -9.97
C LEU A 62 -8.67 -13.90 -10.71
N LYS A 63 -9.13 -14.18 -11.93
CA LYS A 63 -8.57 -15.24 -12.78
C LYS A 63 -7.12 -14.94 -13.19
N LYS A 64 -6.80 -13.70 -13.57
CA LYS A 64 -5.47 -13.31 -14.02
C LYS A 64 -4.41 -13.44 -12.93
N TYR A 65 -4.75 -13.09 -11.70
CA TYR A 65 -3.81 -13.13 -10.57
C TYR A 65 -3.97 -14.36 -9.68
N HIS A 66 -4.87 -15.28 -10.04
CA HIS A 66 -5.13 -16.52 -9.31
C HIS A 66 -5.49 -16.29 -7.83
N ILE A 67 -6.29 -15.26 -7.55
CA ILE A 67 -6.74 -14.91 -6.19
C ILE A 67 -8.25 -15.18 -6.02
N THR A 68 -8.65 -15.44 -4.78
CA THR A 68 -10.07 -15.57 -4.43
C THR A 68 -10.73 -14.20 -4.35
N ILE A 69 -12.06 -14.17 -4.43
CA ILE A 69 -12.83 -12.93 -4.28
C ILE A 69 -12.69 -12.34 -2.87
N ASP A 70 -12.60 -13.20 -1.84
CA ASP A 70 -12.39 -12.77 -0.45
C ASP A 70 -11.03 -12.10 -0.29
N THR A 71 -9.96 -12.71 -0.82
CA THR A 71 -8.62 -12.10 -0.85
C THR A 71 -8.63 -10.75 -1.56
N PHE A 72 -9.36 -10.64 -2.67
CA PHE A 72 -9.46 -9.38 -3.40
C PHE A 72 -10.20 -8.30 -2.60
N TYR A 73 -11.22 -8.67 -1.83
CA TYR A 73 -11.92 -7.74 -0.95
C TYR A 73 -11.08 -7.31 0.25
N ASP A 74 -10.35 -8.22 0.88
CA ASP A 74 -9.40 -7.91 1.96
C ASP A 74 -8.32 -6.93 1.48
N LEU A 75 -7.84 -7.11 0.26
CA LEU A 75 -6.86 -6.21 -0.35
C LEU A 75 -7.46 -4.86 -0.76
N ASN A 76 -8.78 -4.76 -0.93
CA ASN A 76 -9.47 -3.61 -1.51
C ASN A 76 -10.77 -3.27 -0.76
N HIS A 77 -10.68 -3.01 0.55
CA HIS A 77 -11.84 -2.76 1.42
C HIS A 77 -12.85 -1.71 0.91
N ARG A 78 -12.41 -0.75 0.08
CA ARG A 78 -13.28 0.26 -0.56
C ARG A 78 -14.37 -0.35 -1.44
N LEU A 79 -14.20 -1.59 -1.91
CA LEU A 79 -15.21 -2.31 -2.68
C LEU A 79 -16.41 -2.74 -1.82
N ASN A 80 -16.29 -2.72 -0.48
CA ASN A 80 -17.35 -3.13 0.45
C ASN A 80 -17.98 -4.50 0.08
N ASN A 81 -17.15 -5.46 -0.32
CA ASN A 81 -17.55 -6.79 -0.77
C ASN A 81 -18.52 -6.79 -1.98
N ASP A 82 -18.45 -5.76 -2.83
CA ASP A 82 -19.25 -5.65 -4.05
C ASP A 82 -18.37 -5.33 -5.26
N CYS A 83 -18.18 -6.32 -6.14
CA CYS A 83 -17.44 -6.16 -7.40
C CYS A 83 -18.09 -5.17 -8.38
N LYS A 84 -19.38 -4.83 -8.22
CA LYS A 84 -20.05 -3.84 -9.08
C LYS A 84 -19.55 -2.42 -8.83
N THR A 85 -18.82 -2.20 -7.75
CA THR A 85 -18.23 -0.89 -7.40
C THR A 85 -16.84 -0.66 -8.01
N ILE A 86 -16.35 -1.60 -8.84
CA ILE A 86 -15.13 -1.38 -9.62
C ILE A 86 -15.29 -0.15 -10.52
N GLN A 87 -14.23 0.63 -10.63
CA GLN A 87 -14.17 1.85 -11.42
C GLN A 87 -13.08 1.77 -12.48
N PRO A 88 -13.28 2.37 -13.67
CA PRO A 88 -12.28 2.40 -14.72
C PRO A 88 -11.08 3.28 -14.32
N ASN A 89 -9.91 3.00 -14.91
CA ASN A 89 -8.66 3.75 -14.68
C ASN A 89 -8.21 3.85 -13.20
N ILE A 90 -8.65 2.93 -12.34
CA ILE A 90 -8.21 2.84 -10.94
C ILE A 90 -7.34 1.59 -10.75
N LYS A 91 -6.35 1.68 -9.85
CA LYS A 91 -5.55 0.53 -9.46
C LYS A 91 -6.19 -0.23 -8.29
N TYR A 92 -6.19 -1.55 -8.39
CA TYR A 92 -6.63 -2.48 -7.35
C TYR A 92 -5.48 -3.39 -6.92
N CYS A 93 -5.38 -3.66 -5.62
CA CYS A 93 -4.41 -4.59 -5.08
C CYS A 93 -4.76 -6.02 -5.40
N VAL A 94 -3.75 -6.79 -5.76
CA VAL A 94 -3.89 -8.21 -6.12
C VAL A 94 -2.88 -9.09 -5.41
N GLU A 95 -1.95 -8.49 -4.66
CA GLU A 95 -1.02 -9.19 -3.79
C GLU A 95 -0.63 -8.30 -2.61
N GLY A 96 -0.56 -8.89 -1.43
CA GLY A 96 -0.08 -8.28 -0.20
C GLY A 96 0.04 -9.31 0.90
N PHE A 97 0.64 -8.90 2.02
CA PHE A 97 0.81 -9.75 3.20
C PHE A 97 0.78 -8.88 4.46
N PRO A 98 0.45 -9.44 5.64
CA PRO A 98 0.49 -8.69 6.89
C PRO A 98 1.89 -8.14 7.16
N GLU A 99 1.97 -6.86 7.52
CA GLU A 99 3.22 -6.18 7.83
C GLU A 99 3.84 -6.81 9.07
N PRO A 100 5.08 -7.34 8.97
CA PRO A 100 5.75 -7.90 10.12
C PRO A 100 6.19 -6.78 11.06
N LEU A 101 6.37 -7.12 12.33
CA LEU A 101 7.05 -6.24 13.28
C LEU A 101 8.46 -5.96 12.77
N ARG A 102 8.81 -4.68 12.57
CA ARG A 102 10.12 -4.26 12.08
C ARG A 102 11.06 -3.98 13.26
N ALA A 103 12.28 -4.50 13.18
CA ALA A 103 13.32 -4.35 14.20
C ALA A 103 14.05 -2.99 14.10
N TYR A 104 13.33 -1.87 14.17
CA TYR A 104 13.94 -0.53 14.09
C TYR A 104 14.91 -0.23 15.23
N ASN A 105 14.79 -0.93 16.36
CA ASN A 105 15.73 -0.88 17.49
C ASN A 105 16.92 -1.84 17.32
N GLY A 106 17.02 -2.55 16.19
CA GLY A 106 18.07 -3.52 15.90
C GLY A 106 17.91 -4.87 16.59
N LEU A 107 16.81 -5.13 17.31
CA LEU A 107 16.55 -6.41 17.99
C LEU A 107 15.51 -7.23 17.22
N CYS A 108 15.84 -8.49 16.92
CA CYS A 108 15.08 -9.33 16.00
C CYS A 108 14.83 -10.73 16.53
N GLY A 109 13.95 -11.49 15.85
CA GLY A 109 13.70 -12.89 16.14
C GLY A 109 12.71 -13.14 17.30
N PRO A 110 12.58 -14.41 17.74
CA PRO A 110 11.55 -14.87 18.66
C PRO A 110 11.50 -14.13 20.00
N ASP A 111 12.67 -13.81 20.55
CA ASP A 111 12.79 -13.11 21.84
C ASP A 111 12.34 -11.64 21.76
N ASN A 112 12.17 -11.13 20.54
CA ASN A 112 11.78 -9.75 20.25
C ASN A 112 10.46 -9.70 19.48
N GLY A 113 9.51 -10.58 19.82
CA GLY A 113 8.18 -10.59 19.22
C GLY A 113 8.18 -10.99 17.74
N ASN A 114 9.14 -11.82 17.32
CA ASN A 114 9.38 -12.19 15.91
C ASN A 114 9.68 -10.98 15.01
N ALA A 115 10.27 -9.92 15.56
CA ALA A 115 10.66 -8.76 14.77
C ALA A 115 11.65 -9.12 13.65
N THR A 116 11.47 -8.54 12.47
CA THR A 116 12.33 -8.75 11.31
C THR A 116 13.17 -7.51 10.99
N CYS A 117 14.41 -7.75 10.60
CA CYS A 117 15.35 -6.73 10.15
C CYS A 117 15.07 -6.25 8.72
N VAL A 118 14.27 -7.00 7.95
CA VAL A 118 13.91 -6.66 6.56
C VAL A 118 13.30 -5.27 6.52
N GLY A 119 13.76 -4.42 5.61
CA GLY A 119 13.26 -3.05 5.45
C GLY A 119 13.80 -2.02 6.45
N THR A 120 14.79 -2.37 7.27
CA THR A 120 15.55 -1.43 8.13
C THR A 120 16.95 -1.12 7.55
N ASP A 121 17.81 -0.40 8.25
CA ASP A 121 19.19 -0.14 7.78
C ASP A 121 20.04 -1.42 7.68
N LYS A 122 19.70 -2.46 8.45
CA LYS A 122 20.40 -3.75 8.52
C LYS A 122 19.40 -4.85 8.17
N GLN A 123 19.65 -5.64 7.13
CA GLN A 123 18.60 -6.54 6.59
C GLN A 123 18.57 -7.94 7.23
N TYR A 124 19.64 -8.36 7.91
CA TYR A 124 19.78 -9.75 8.38
C TYR A 124 19.64 -9.85 9.89
N CYS A 125 18.87 -10.84 10.35
CA CYS A 125 18.76 -11.19 11.75
C CYS A 125 19.77 -12.29 12.10
N ASN A 126 20.66 -12.04 13.06
CA ASN A 126 21.55 -13.06 13.59
C ASN A 126 20.85 -13.90 14.67
N LYS A 127 20.71 -15.21 14.46
CA LYS A 127 20.03 -16.12 15.38
C LYS A 127 20.73 -16.35 16.72
N ASN A 128 22.04 -16.06 16.80
CA ASN A 128 22.83 -16.29 18.02
C ASN A 128 22.79 -15.07 18.94
N THR A 129 22.65 -13.87 18.38
CA THR A 129 22.66 -12.60 19.13
C THR A 129 21.29 -11.91 19.17
N TRP A 130 20.36 -12.32 18.31
CA TRP A 130 19.06 -11.66 18.10
C TRP A 130 19.18 -10.18 17.75
N THR A 131 20.23 -9.84 17.01
CA THR A 131 20.50 -8.47 16.53
C THR A 131 20.55 -8.39 15.01
N CYS A 132 20.15 -7.24 14.48
CA CYS A 132 20.25 -6.95 13.05
C CYS A 132 21.69 -6.62 12.62
N GLY A 133 22.10 -7.08 11.43
CA GLY A 133 23.41 -6.81 10.84
C GLY A 133 23.38 -6.79 9.30
N ASP A 134 24.52 -6.43 8.69
CA ASP A 134 24.68 -6.34 7.22
C ASP A 134 24.99 -7.68 6.55
N THR A 135 25.46 -8.64 7.33
CA THR A 135 25.88 -9.96 6.84
C THR A 135 25.26 -11.03 7.72
N LEU A 136 24.91 -12.16 7.12
CA LEU A 136 24.73 -13.40 7.87
C LEU A 136 26.09 -13.72 8.50
N TYR A 137 26.31 -13.40 9.77
CA TYR A 137 27.50 -13.90 10.46
C TYR A 137 27.28 -15.41 10.65
N VAL A 138 27.75 -16.20 9.68
CA VAL A 138 27.81 -17.66 9.76
C VAL A 138 29.20 -18.00 10.31
N PRO A 139 29.36 -18.42 11.58
CA PRO A 139 30.68 -18.62 12.18
C PRO A 139 31.49 -19.81 11.64
N GLU A 140 31.14 -20.40 10.49
CA GLU A 140 31.65 -21.72 10.08
C GLU A 140 32.49 -21.75 8.79
N TYR A 141 32.86 -20.61 8.22
CA TYR A 141 33.78 -20.57 7.05
C TYR A 141 34.92 -19.56 7.24
N SER A 142 35.68 -19.72 8.31
CA SER A 142 37.02 -19.16 8.45
C SER A 142 37.98 -20.31 8.76
N GLY A 143 38.29 -21.08 7.72
CA GLY A 143 39.43 -21.98 7.67
C GLY A 143 40.58 -21.31 6.93
#